data_AF-A0A9P3QE85-F1
#
_entry.id   AF-A0A9P3QE85-F1
#
_cell.length_a   1.000
_cell.length_b   1.000
_cell.length_c   1.000
_cell.angle_alpha   90.00
_cell.angle_beta   90.00
_cell.angle_gamma   90.00
#
_symmetry.space_group_name_H-M   'P 1'
#
loop_
_entity.id
_entity.type
_entity.pdbx_description
1 polymer ?
#
loop_
_entity_poly.entity_id
_entity_poly.type
_entity_poly.pdbx_seq_one_letter_code
_entity_poly.pdbx_strand_id
1 'polypeptide(L)' 'MFLAVRQTWSEDRVFFLDGDGRQFSLPVGWTDAAGPDAFVTMATGRCPFRFADLVELRRLIDGLSDDRL' A
#
# COMPACT_ATOMS: atom_id res chain seq x y z
N MET A 1 1.49 13.11 13.93
CA MET A 1 1.83 12.14 15.00
C MET A 1 0.81 11.01 15.01
N PHE A 2 1.22 9.74 14.92
CA PHE A 2 0.32 8.58 15.08
C PHE A 2 -0.18 8.48 16.52
N LEU A 3 -1.47 8.21 16.72
CA LEU A 3 -2.07 8.08 18.04
C LEU A 3 -2.49 6.64 18.34
N ALA A 4 -3.36 6.07 17.52
CA ALA A 4 -3.92 4.74 17.76
C ALA A 4 -4.57 4.14 16.51
N VAL A 5 -4.64 2.81 16.48
CA VAL A 5 -5.63 2.07 15.68
C VAL A 5 -6.82 1.73 16.58
N ARG A 6 -8.04 2.00 16.11
CA ARG A 6 -9.29 1.65 16.81
C ARG A 6 -10.37 1.24 15.83
N GLN A 7 -11.11 0.18 16.17
CA GLN A 7 -12.36 -0.17 15.53
C GLN A 7 -13.37 0.97 15.75
N THR A 8 -13.89 1.52 14.66
CA THR A 8 -14.93 2.55 14.71
C THR A 8 -16.03 2.20 13.72
N TRP A 9 -17.26 2.04 14.21
CA TRP A 9 -18.40 1.57 13.42
C TRP A 9 -18.15 0.20 12.77
N SER A 10 -17.70 0.19 11.50
CA SER A 10 -17.52 -1.01 10.67
C SER A 10 -16.08 -1.21 10.19
N GLU A 11 -15.15 -0.32 10.55
CA GLU A 11 -13.79 -0.36 10.02
C GLU A 11 -12.75 0.01 11.10
N ASP A 12 -11.59 -0.62 11.03
CA ASP A 12 -10.41 -0.16 11.77
C ASP A 12 -9.89 1.14 11.18
N ARG A 13 -9.63 2.12 12.05
CA ARG A 13 -9.14 3.43 11.62
C ARG A 13 -7.88 3.82 12.36
N VAL A 14 -6.94 4.43 11.63
CA VAL A 14 -5.76 5.10 12.18
C VAL A 14 -6.16 6.50 12.57
N PHE A 15 -5.87 6.90 13.81
CA PHE A 15 -6.00 8.27 14.30
C PHE A 15 -4.62 8.91 14.39
N PHE A 16 -4.50 10.15 13.94
CA PHE A 16 -3.26 10.92 13.96
C PHE A 16 -3.52 12.41 14.11
N LEU A 17 -2.51 13.15 14.54
CA LEU A 17 -2.48 14.61 14.55
C LEU A 17 -1.69 15.15 13.37
N ASP A 18 -2.14 16.26 12.78
CA ASP A 18 -1.35 17.07 11.85
C ASP A 18 -0.32 17.95 12.59
N GLY A 19 0.34 18.86 11.86
CA GLY A 19 1.33 19.78 12.42
C GLY A 19 0.77 20.80 13.40
N ASP A 20 -0.52 21.12 13.30
CA ASP A 20 -1.22 22.09 14.15
C ASP A 20 -1.93 21.41 15.34
N GLY A 21 -1.76 20.10 15.51
CA GLY A 21 -2.38 19.32 16.58
C GLY A 21 -3.85 18.98 16.33
N ARG A 22 -4.36 19.18 15.11
CA ARG A 22 -5.71 18.76 14.74
C ARG A 22 -5.75 17.27 14.48
N GLN A 23 -6.77 16.60 15.02
CA GLN A 23 -6.95 15.17 14.85
C GLN A 23 -7.67 14.82 13.55
N PHE A 24 -7.13 13.83 12.85
CA PHE A 24 -7.70 13.20 11.67
C PHE A 24 -7.74 11.69 11.83
N SER A 25 -8.41 11.03 10.89
CA SER A 25 -8.37 9.58 10.81
C SER A 25 -8.64 9.05 9.41
N LEU A 26 -7.97 7.95 9.09
CA LEU A 26 -8.05 7.24 7.81
C LEU A 26 -8.40 5.76 8.05
N PRO A 27 -9.08 5.10 7.09
CA PRO A 27 -9.15 3.64 7.05
C PRO A 27 -7.77 3.00 7.22
N VAL A 28 -7.66 1.95 8.03
CA VAL A 28 -6.38 1.23 8.19
C VAL A 28 -5.86 0.74 6.84
N GLY A 29 -6.74 0.21 5.98
CA GLY A 29 -6.38 -0.30 4.65
C GLY A 29 -5.78 0.74 3.70
N TRP A 30 -5.83 2.03 4.03
CA TRP A 30 -5.22 3.11 3.24
C TRP A 30 -3.85 3.55 3.79
N THR A 31 -3.37 2.88 4.82
CA THR A 31 -2.15 3.23 5.54
C THR A 31 -1.21 2.03 5.62
N ASP A 32 0.03 2.27 5.99
CA ASP A 32 1.02 1.26 6.32
C ASP A 32 0.72 0.52 7.65
N ALA A 33 -0.25 0.98 8.44
CA ALA A 33 -0.75 0.26 9.60
C ALA A 33 -1.59 -0.97 9.23
N ALA A 34 -1.98 -1.12 7.95
CA ALA A 34 -2.65 -2.31 7.47
C ALA A 34 -1.75 -3.54 7.64
N GLY A 35 -2.33 -4.61 8.20
CA GLY A 35 -1.70 -5.92 8.11
C GLY A 35 -1.61 -6.40 6.65
N PRO A 36 -0.82 -7.46 6.39
CA PRO A 36 -0.74 -8.05 5.06
C PRO A 36 -2.13 -8.36 4.50
N ASP A 37 -2.39 -7.92 3.27
CA ASP A 37 -3.66 -8.21 2.60
C ASP A 37 -3.84 -9.74 2.44
N ALA A 38 -5.02 -10.24 2.81
CA ALA A 38 -5.29 -11.68 2.84
C ALA A 38 -5.23 -12.30 1.44
N PHE A 39 -5.71 -11.59 0.42
CA PHE A 39 -5.62 -12.06 -0.96
C PHE A 39 -4.16 -12.11 -1.42
N VAL A 40 -3.38 -11.07 -1.17
CA VAL A 40 -1.95 -11.04 -1.49
C VAL A 40 -1.19 -12.19 -0.80
N THR A 41 -1.49 -12.43 0.48
CA THR A 41 -0.91 -13.53 1.27
C THR A 41 -1.24 -14.89 0.66
N MET A 42 -2.53 -15.12 0.37
CA MET A 42 -3.03 -16.36 -0.23
C MET A 42 -2.52 -16.59 -1.66
N ALA A 43 -2.40 -15.53 -2.45
CA ALA A 43 -1.88 -15.58 -3.80
C ALA A 43 -0.43 -16.07 -3.83
N THR A 44 0.38 -15.72 -2.83
CA THR A 44 1.78 -16.17 -2.71
C THR A 44 2.59 -15.90 -3.98
N GLY A 45 2.37 -14.73 -4.61
CA GLY A 45 3.05 -14.36 -5.85
C GLY A 45 2.60 -15.09 -7.12
N ARG A 46 1.55 -15.92 -7.06
CA ARG A 46 1.04 -16.69 -8.20
C ARG A 46 0.00 -15.95 -9.03
N CYS A 47 -0.40 -14.75 -8.62
CA CYS A 47 -1.30 -13.93 -9.42
C CYS A 47 -0.59 -13.40 -10.67
N PRO A 48 -1.19 -13.49 -11.85
CA PRO A 48 -0.68 -12.80 -13.01
C PRO A 48 -0.80 -11.28 -12.83
N PHE A 49 0.09 -10.52 -13.46
CA PHE A 49 0.06 -9.05 -13.50
C PHE A 49 0.07 -8.35 -12.14
N ARG A 50 0.84 -8.86 -11.16
CA ARG A 50 1.06 -8.14 -9.90
C ARG A 50 1.71 -6.79 -10.19
N PHE A 51 1.31 -5.76 -9.46
CA PHE A 51 1.84 -4.40 -9.64
C PHE A 51 3.37 -4.36 -9.62
N ALA A 52 4.00 -5.02 -8.65
CA ALA A 52 5.46 -5.09 -8.56
C ALA A 52 6.10 -5.70 -9.83
N ASP A 53 5.49 -6.77 -10.38
CA ASP A 53 5.97 -7.41 -11.60
C ASP A 53 5.77 -6.51 -12.83
N LEU A 54 4.69 -5.72 -12.88
CA LEU A 54 4.44 -4.76 -13.96
C LEU A 54 5.42 -3.58 -13.91
N VAL A 55 5.76 -3.10 -12.71
CA VAL A 55 6.78 -2.06 -12.52
C VAL A 55 8.15 -2.58 -12.97
N GLU A 56 8.50 -3.81 -12.61
CA GLU A 56 9.75 -4.41 -13.04
C GLU A 56 9.78 -4.66 -14.54
N LEU A 57 8.69 -5.19 -15.11
CA LEU A 57 8.53 -5.35 -16.54
C LEU A 57 8.74 -4.02 -17.28
N ARG A 58 8.21 -2.92 -16.73
CA ARG A 58 8.41 -1.59 -17.30
C ARG A 58 9.89 -1.20 -17.30
N ARG A 59 10.63 -1.41 -16.20
CA ARG A 59 12.08 -1.14 -16.15
C ARG A 59 12.84 -1.95 -17.19
N LEU A 60 12.49 -3.21 -17.38
CA LEU A 60 13.12 -4.09 -18.38
C LEU A 60 12.85 -3.60 -19.81
N ILE A 61 11.63 -3.16 -20.11
CA ILE A 61 11.27 -2.60 -21.43
C ILE A 61 12.05 -1.32 -21.69
N ASP A 62 12.13 -0.41 -20.71
CA ASP A 62 12.87 0.85 -20.86
C ASP A 62 14.36 0.56 -21.11
N GLY A 63 14.98 -0.34 -20.34
CA GLY A 63 16.38 -0.72 -20.53
C GLY A 63 16.69 -1.38 -21.88
N LEU A 64 15.78 -2.22 -22.39
CA LEU A 64 15.91 -2.80 -23.74
C LEU A 64 15.75 -1.76 -24.86
N SER A 65 15.06 -0.65 -24.58
CA SER A 65 14.88 0.42 -25.56
C SER A 65 16.13 1.28 -25.66
N ASP A 66 16.79 1.53 -24.53
CA ASP A 66 18.05 2.28 -24.46
C ASP A 66 19.22 1.53 -25.12
N ASP A 67 19.26 0.19 -25.01
CA ASP A 67 20.31 -0.66 -25.60
C ASP A 67 20.21 -0.80 -27.14
N ARG A 68 19.10 -0.33 -27.73
CA ARG A 68 18.79 -0.43 -29.17
C ARG A 68 19.01 0.87 -29.96
N LEU A 69 19.49 1.92 -29.29
CA LEU A 69 19.83 3.24 -29.86
C LEU A 69 21.35 3.46 -29.84
#